data_AF-A0A950PMW0-F1
#
_entry.id   AF-A0A950PMW0-F1
#
_cell.length_a   1.000
_cell.length_b   1.000
_cell.length_c   1.000
_cell.angle_alpha   90.00
_cell.angle_beta   90.00
_cell.angle_gamma   90.00
#
_symmetry.space_group_name_H-M   'P 1'
#
loop_
_entity.id
_entity.type
_entity.pdbx_description
1 polymer ?
#
loop_
_entity_poly.entity_id
_entity_poly.type
_entity_poly.pdbx_seq_one_letter_code
_entity_poly.pdbx_strand_id
1 'polypeptide(L)'
;MASHDGIERVFRSEYGRCVATLIRLFGDIDLAEEAVQDAFAVALAQWPQTGLPPNPGAWITTTARNRAIDRLRRDASRHQRHVQAQLLLERTAADEPEPEREGEGAVSDDRLRLIFTCCHPALIPNPPTDLSGVQSGAEAGWPCGARV
;
A
#
# COMPACT_ATOMS: atom_id res chain seq x y z
N MET A 1 11.59 8.32 -32.74
CA MET A 1 11.43 8.69 -31.32
C MET A 1 9.97 8.97 -31.07
N ALA A 2 9.35 8.26 -30.13
CA ALA A 2 8.02 8.63 -29.66
C ALA A 2 8.11 9.97 -28.91
N SER A 3 7.25 10.93 -29.25
CA SER A 3 7.10 12.15 -28.45
C SER A 3 6.30 11.83 -27.18
N HIS A 4 6.54 12.56 -26.09
CA HIS A 4 5.76 12.40 -24.84
C HIS A 4 4.24 12.51 -25.10
N ASP A 5 3.82 13.40 -26.00
CA ASP A 5 2.42 13.56 -26.44
C ASP A 5 1.80 12.27 -27.01
N GLY A 6 2.61 11.43 -27.66
CA GLY A 6 2.15 10.15 -28.21
C GLY A 6 1.84 9.15 -27.09
N ILE A 7 2.69 9.12 -26.07
CA ILE A 7 2.51 8.24 -24.90
C ILE A 7 1.34 8.73 -24.05
N GLU A 8 1.23 10.04 -23.84
CA GLU A 8 0.12 10.64 -23.10
C GLU A 8 -1.24 10.33 -23.75
N ARG A 9 -1.32 10.41 -25.09
CA ARG A 9 -2.54 10.06 -25.83
C ARG A 9 -2.94 8.60 -25.59
N VAL A 10 -1.98 7.67 -25.65
CA VAL A 10 -2.22 6.25 -25.36
C VAL A 10 -2.66 6.06 -23.92
N PHE A 11 -2.02 6.74 -22.96
CA PHE A 11 -2.40 6.66 -21.55
C PHE A 11 -3.87 7.05 -21.36
N ARG A 12 -4.27 8.22 -21.87
CA ARG A 12 -5.65 8.71 -21.72
C ARG A 12 -6.69 7.81 -22.41
N SER A 13 -6.34 7.15 -23.51
CA SER A 13 -7.29 6.29 -24.25
C SER A 13 -7.33 4.85 -23.75
N GLU A 14 -6.22 4.31 -23.23
CA GLU A 14 -6.08 2.88 -22.93
C GLU A 14 -6.14 2.54 -21.45
N TYR A 15 -5.74 3.45 -20.54
CA TYR A 15 -5.55 3.13 -19.12
C TYR A 15 -6.79 2.47 -18.50
N GLY A 16 -7.94 3.14 -18.59
CA GLY A 16 -9.19 2.61 -18.01
C GLY A 16 -9.61 1.27 -18.61
N ARG A 17 -9.39 1.05 -19.91
CA ARG A 17 -9.70 -0.22 -20.59
C ARG A 17 -8.78 -1.33 -20.10
N CYS A 18 -7.48 -1.08 -20.00
CA CYS A 18 -6.51 -2.04 -19.49
C CYS A 18 -6.81 -2.43 -18.04
N VAL A 19 -7.05 -1.45 -17.16
CA VAL A 19 -7.41 -1.70 -15.75
C VAL A 19 -8.69 -2.54 -15.67
N ALA A 20 -9.74 -2.14 -16.39
CA ALA A 20 -11.01 -2.88 -16.40
C ALA A 20 -10.88 -4.31 -16.95
N THR A 21 -9.95 -4.56 -17.87
CA THR A 21 -9.62 -5.90 -18.36
C THR A 21 -8.88 -6.72 -17.29
N LEU A 22 -7.92 -6.15 -16.59
CA LEU A 22 -7.17 -6.86 -15.56
C LEU A 22 -8.02 -7.14 -14.31
N ILE A 23 -8.89 -6.21 -13.90
CA ILE A 23 -9.86 -6.44 -12.81
C ILE A 23 -10.73 -7.66 -13.12
N ARG A 24 -11.23 -7.79 -14.35
CA ARG A 24 -12.02 -8.95 -14.77
C ARG A 24 -11.23 -10.26 -14.76
N LEU A 25 -9.92 -10.18 -14.96
CA LEU A 25 -9.05 -11.36 -15.03
C LEU A 25 -8.62 -11.86 -13.65
N PHE A 26 -8.32 -10.94 -12.73
CA PHE A 26 -7.73 -11.28 -11.43
C PHE A 26 -8.68 -11.09 -10.25
N GLY A 27 -9.76 -10.32 -10.41
CA GLY A 27 -10.72 -10.03 -9.35
C GLY A 27 -10.19 -9.07 -8.27
N ASP A 28 -9.05 -8.43 -8.51
CA ASP A 28 -8.35 -7.56 -7.58
C ASP A 28 -8.07 -6.21 -8.26
N ILE A 29 -8.59 -5.12 -7.67
CA ILE A 29 -8.49 -3.77 -8.21
C ILE A 29 -7.09 -3.21 -8.00
N ASP A 30 -6.53 -3.38 -6.82
CA ASP A 30 -5.22 -2.84 -6.46
C ASP A 30 -4.13 -3.50 -7.30
N LEU A 31 -4.18 -4.83 -7.43
CA LEU A 31 -3.26 -5.58 -8.28
C LEU A 31 -3.36 -5.14 -9.75
N ALA A 32 -4.58 -4.94 -10.26
CA ALA A 32 -4.80 -4.55 -11.64
C ALA A 32 -4.28 -3.13 -11.92
N GLU A 33 -4.58 -2.18 -11.04
CA GLU A 33 -4.13 -0.80 -11.17
C GLU A 33 -2.61 -0.70 -11.12
N GLU A 34 -1.99 -1.29 -10.09
CA GLU A 34 -0.54 -1.26 -9.91
C GLU A 34 0.17 -1.92 -11.11
N ALA A 35 -0.36 -3.04 -11.61
CA ALA A 35 0.22 -3.72 -12.78
C ALA A 35 0.14 -2.89 -14.07
N VAL A 36 -0.95 -2.14 -14.28
CA VAL A 36 -1.09 -1.25 -15.45
C VAL A 36 -0.17 -0.04 -15.32
N GLN A 37 -0.05 0.55 -14.13
CA GLN A 37 0.90 1.64 -13.87
C GLN A 37 2.34 1.19 -14.14
N ASP A 38 2.73 0.01 -13.67
CA ASP A 38 4.02 -0.62 -13.95
C ASP A 38 4.27 -0.78 -15.46
N ALA A 39 3.26 -1.23 -16.21
CA ALA A 39 3.38 -1.39 -17.65
C ALA A 39 3.60 -0.04 -18.36
N PHE A 40 2.90 1.02 -17.94
CA PHE A 40 3.13 2.36 -18.46
C PHE A 40 4.50 2.93 -18.05
N ALA A 41 5.02 2.62 -16.85
CA ALA A 41 6.37 2.99 -16.46
C ALA A 41 7.42 2.34 -17.38
N VAL A 42 7.24 1.07 -17.75
CA VAL A 42 8.10 0.39 -18.74
C VAL A 42 7.98 1.04 -20.12
N ALA A 43 6.75 1.36 -20.55
CA ALA A 43 6.52 2.05 -21.81
C ALA A 43 7.23 3.41 -21.88
N LEU A 44 7.17 4.21 -20.82
CA LEU A 44 7.84 5.51 -20.70
C LEU A 44 9.37 5.37 -20.79
N ALA A 45 9.95 4.29 -20.26
CA ALA A 45 11.38 4.04 -20.37
C ALA A 45 11.80 3.56 -21.78
N GLN A 46 10.97 2.73 -22.42
CA GLN A 46 11.33 2.02 -23.66
C GLN A 46 10.95 2.78 -24.94
N TRP A 47 9.71 3.29 -25.03
CA TRP A 47 9.16 3.84 -26.27
C TRP A 47 9.82 5.12 -26.79
N PRO A 48 10.44 6.00 -25.98
CA PRO A 48 11.22 7.11 -26.53
C PRO A 48 12.32 6.62 -27.49
N GLN A 49 12.96 5.50 -27.16
CA GLN A 49 14.04 4.90 -27.93
C GLN A 49 13.54 4.01 -29.07
N THR A 50 12.53 3.18 -28.81
CA THR A 50 12.04 2.18 -29.79
C THR A 50 10.90 2.66 -30.68
N GLY A 51 10.25 3.77 -30.31
CA GLY A 51 8.97 4.19 -30.89
C GLY A 51 7.77 3.48 -30.27
N LEU A 52 6.56 3.95 -30.62
CA LEU A 52 5.31 3.29 -30.23
C LEU A 52 5.14 1.98 -30.98
N PRO A 53 4.72 0.89 -30.31
CA PRO A 53 4.37 -0.35 -30.98
C PRO A 53 3.10 -0.17 -31.84
N PRO A 54 2.87 -1.04 -32.85
CA PRO A 54 1.69 -0.96 -33.73
C PRO A 54 0.34 -1.01 -32.98
N ASN A 55 0.29 -1.72 -31.85
CA ASN A 55 -0.87 -1.74 -30.96
C ASN A 55 -0.42 -1.48 -29.50
N PRO A 56 -0.42 -0.22 -29.06
CA PRO A 56 -0.02 0.15 -27.72
C PRO A 56 -0.90 -0.45 -26.62
N GLY A 57 -2.22 -0.49 -26.81
CA GLY A 57 -3.15 -1.04 -25.81
C GLY A 57 -2.94 -2.53 -25.56
N ALA A 58 -2.72 -3.32 -26.62
CA ALA A 58 -2.41 -4.74 -26.50
C ALA A 58 -1.05 -4.99 -25.82
N TRP A 59 -0.06 -4.15 -26.13
CA TRP A 59 1.25 -4.20 -25.49
C TRP A 59 1.14 -3.91 -23.99
N ILE A 60 0.44 -2.84 -23.60
CA ILE A 60 0.24 -2.47 -22.18
C ILE A 60 -0.49 -3.59 -21.44
N THR A 61 -1.58 -4.10 -22.00
CA THR A 61 -2.37 -5.18 -21.37
C THR A 61 -1.52 -6.44 -21.13
N THR A 62 -0.67 -6.79 -22.10
CA THR A 62 0.20 -7.97 -22.00
C THR A 62 1.29 -7.76 -20.96
N THR A 63 1.97 -6.61 -20.99
CA THR A 63 3.00 -6.25 -20.01
C THR A 63 2.43 -6.21 -18.60
N ALA A 64 1.27 -5.58 -18.41
CA ALA A 64 0.58 -5.51 -17.12
C ALA A 64 0.20 -6.91 -16.61
N ARG A 65 -0.38 -7.76 -17.47
CA ARG A 65 -0.71 -9.14 -17.10
C ARG A 65 0.51 -9.92 -16.60
N ASN A 66 1.64 -9.81 -17.30
CA ASN A 66 2.88 -10.49 -16.90
C ASN A 66 3.37 -9.97 -15.54
N ARG A 67 3.32 -8.65 -15.31
CA ARG A 67 3.68 -8.03 -14.03
C ARG A 67 2.78 -8.50 -12.87
N ALA A 68 1.47 -8.56 -13.10
CA ALA A 68 0.52 -9.08 -12.12
C ALA A 68 0.82 -10.55 -11.76
N ILE A 69 1.05 -11.40 -12.76
CA ILE A 69 1.43 -12.81 -12.56
C ILE A 69 2.72 -12.92 -11.76
N ASP A 70 3.73 -12.12 -12.10
CA ASP A 70 5.02 -12.14 -11.40
C ASP A 70 4.87 -11.71 -9.93
N ARG A 71 4.00 -10.72 -9.64
CA ARG A 71 3.69 -10.33 -8.27
C ARG A 71 3.01 -11.46 -7.49
N LEU A 72 1.96 -12.06 -8.07
CA LEU A 72 1.26 -13.19 -7.46
C LEU A 72 2.21 -14.37 -7.17
N ARG A 73 3.14 -14.67 -8.09
CA ARG A 73 4.18 -15.70 -7.88
C ARG A 73 5.11 -15.35 -6.73
N ARG A 74 5.55 -14.09 -6.64
CA ARG A 74 6.42 -13.63 -5.54
C ARG A 74 5.70 -13.74 -4.20
N ASP A 75 4.44 -13.32 -4.13
CA ASP A 75 3.65 -13.35 -2.90
C ASP A 75 3.36 -14.77 -2.44
N ALA A 76 3.01 -15.68 -3.37
CA ALA A 76 2.88 -17.10 -3.08
C ALA A 76 4.18 -17.70 -2.51
N SER A 77 5.33 -17.37 -3.12
CA SER A 77 6.63 -17.87 -2.65
C SER A 77 7.02 -17.33 -1.27
N ARG A 78 6.62 -16.08 -0.95
CA ARG A 78 6.82 -15.49 0.38
C ARG A 78 5.95 -16.20 1.40
N HIS A 79 4.67 -16.39 1.08
CA HIS A 79 3.73 -17.11 1.96
C HIS A 79 4.21 -18.53 2.26
N GLN A 80 4.64 -19.29 1.26
CA GLN A 80 5.19 -20.63 1.46
C GLN A 80 6.41 -20.64 2.38
N ARG A 81 7.34 -19.68 2.22
CA ARG A 81 8.51 -19.55 3.09
C ARG A 81 8.12 -19.19 4.52
N HIS A 82 7.13 -18.34 4.72
CA HIS A 82 6.63 -18.00 6.06
C HIS A 82 6.01 -19.22 6.75
N VAL A 83 5.18 -19.99 6.04
CA VAL A 83 4.61 -21.24 6.58
C VAL A 83 5.71 -22.23 6.94
N GLN A 84 6.71 -22.42 6.07
CA GLN A 84 7.84 -23.30 6.37
C GLN A 84 8.64 -22.84 7.59
N ALA A 85 8.89 -21.53 7.72
CA ALA A 85 9.59 -20.97 8.87
C ALA A 85 8.79 -21.19 10.17
N GLN A 86 7.46 -21.01 10.15
CA GLN A 86 6.60 -21.29 11.30
C GLN A 86 6.65 -22.76 11.72
N LEU A 87 6.54 -23.69 10.77
CA LEU A 87 6.64 -25.13 11.05
C LEU A 87 8.01 -25.53 11.63
N LEU A 88 9.10 -24.90 11.17
CA LEU A 88 10.44 -25.14 11.72
C LEU A 88 10.53 -24.64 13.17
N LEU A 89 10.00 -23.45 13.46
CA LEU A 89 9.96 -22.87 14.81
C LEU A 89 9.14 -23.74 15.78
N GLU A 90 7.98 -24.22 15.34
CA GLU A 90 7.14 -25.14 16.12
C GLU A 90 7.85 -26.45 16.43
N ARG A 91 8.55 -27.02 15.43
CA ARG A 91 9.31 -28.26 15.63
C ARG A 91 10.50 -28.06 16.58
N THR A 92 11.24 -26.95 16.46
CA THR A 92 12.32 -26.66 17.41
C THR A 92 11.78 -26.43 18.83
N ALA A 93 10.62 -25.77 18.99
CA ALA A 93 10.00 -25.58 20.30
C ALA A 93 9.51 -26.90 20.93
N ALA A 94 9.18 -27.90 20.12
CA ALA A 94 8.81 -29.23 20.59
C ALA A 94 10.02 -30.12 20.94
N ASP A 95 11.20 -29.84 20.37
CA ASP A 95 12.46 -30.56 20.64
C ASP A 95 13.31 -29.92 21.75
N GLU A 96 12.93 -28.75 22.28
CA GLU A 96 13.54 -28.17 23.47
C GLU A 96 13.13 -29.00 24.71
N PRO A 97 14.07 -29.67 25.41
CA PRO A 97 13.77 -30.27 26.70
C PRO A 97 13.34 -29.15 27.67
N GLU A 98 12.23 -29.35 28.40
CA GLU A 98 11.79 -28.47 29.50
C GLU A 98 13.03 -28.03 30.30
N PRO A 99 13.35 -26.73 30.36
CA PRO A 99 14.51 -26.31 31.13
C PRO A 99 14.24 -26.68 32.57
N GLU A 100 15.08 -27.56 33.12
CA GLU A 100 15.16 -27.80 34.55
C GLU A 100 15.28 -26.43 35.22
N ARG A 101 14.19 -25.99 35.87
CA ARG A 101 14.09 -24.67 36.50
C ARG A 101 14.99 -24.66 37.73
N GLU A 102 16.26 -24.42 37.52
CA GLU A 102 17.20 -24.09 38.58
C GLU A 102 17.74 -22.67 38.35
N GLY A 103 17.28 -21.75 39.19
CA GLY A 103 18.04 -20.55 39.56
C GLY A 103 17.90 -19.32 38.67
N GLU A 104 17.24 -18.30 39.26
CA GLU A 104 17.54 -16.88 39.11
C GLU A 104 16.98 -16.12 37.88
N GLY A 105 15.91 -15.37 38.13
CA GLY A 105 15.59 -14.16 37.37
C GLY A 105 14.40 -14.23 36.43
N ALA A 106 13.24 -14.71 36.89
CA ALA A 106 11.97 -14.47 36.21
C ALA A 106 11.67 -12.97 36.17
N VAL A 107 12.16 -12.27 35.15
CA VAL A 107 11.63 -10.95 34.77
C VAL A 107 10.25 -11.22 34.17
N SER A 108 9.21 -11.04 34.98
CA SER A 108 7.82 -11.02 34.53
C SER A 108 7.65 -9.85 33.56
N ASP A 109 7.54 -10.21 32.28
CA ASP A 109 7.62 -9.36 31.09
C ASP A 109 6.37 -8.49 30.85
N ASP A 110 5.46 -8.34 31.83
CA ASP A 110 4.20 -7.62 31.62
C ASP A 110 4.42 -6.11 31.40
N ARG A 111 5.46 -5.53 32.01
CA ARG A 111 5.82 -4.11 31.83
C ARG A 111 6.46 -3.85 30.48
N LEU A 112 7.32 -4.74 30.01
CA LEU A 112 7.98 -4.65 28.71
C LEU A 112 6.98 -4.93 27.57
N ARG A 113 6.02 -5.85 27.77
CA ARG A 113 4.90 -6.12 26.87
C ARG A 113 3.94 -4.92 26.73
N LEU A 114 3.69 -4.19 27.81
CA LEU A 114 2.93 -2.93 27.79
C LEU A 114 3.65 -1.82 27.00
N ILE A 115 4.97 -1.67 27.16
CA ILE A 115 5.76 -0.66 26.43
C ILE A 115 5.73 -0.92 24.92
N PHE A 116 5.93 -2.17 24.49
CA PHE A 116 5.90 -2.54 23.07
C PHE A 116 4.50 -2.40 22.43
N THR A 117 3.43 -2.59 23.22
CA THR A 117 2.06 -2.37 22.73
C THR A 117 1.81 -0.89 22.45
N CYS A 118 2.30 0.03 23.29
CA CYS A 118 2.11 1.48 23.09
C CYS A 118 2.96 2.07 21.95
N CYS A 119 4.05 1.41 21.55
CA CYS A 119 4.94 1.89 20.49
C CYS A 119 4.65 1.27 19.10
N HIS A 120 3.53 0.56 18.94
CA HIS A 120 3.16 -0.01 17.64
C HIS A 120 2.71 1.11 16.67
N PRO A 121 3.28 1.23 15.47
CA PRO A 121 3.01 2.34 14.55
C PRO A 121 1.56 2.43 14.05
N ALA A 122 0.72 1.41 14.28
CA ALA A 122 -0.72 1.48 14.02
C ALA A 122 -1.52 2.23 15.10
N LEU A 123 -0.91 2.60 16.23
CA LEU A 123 -1.53 3.33 17.35
C LEU A 123 -1.12 4.80 17.44
N ILE A 124 -0.50 5.38 16.41
CA ILE A 124 -0.30 6.83 16.35
C ILE A 124 -1.70 7.49 16.36
N PRO A 125 -2.10 8.20 17.43
CA PRO A 125 -3.35 8.94 17.40
C PRO A 125 -3.23 10.03 16.33
N ASN A 126 -4.27 10.16 15.53
CA ASN A 126 -4.46 11.26 14.58
C ASN A 126 -4.05 12.58 15.25
N PRO A 127 -3.10 13.37 14.71
CA PRO A 127 -2.80 14.66 15.31
C PRO A 127 -4.10 15.49 15.31
N PRO A 128 -4.46 16.15 16.42
CA PRO A 128 -5.64 17.01 16.41
C PRO A 128 -5.43 18.08 15.35
N THR A 129 -6.28 18.02 14.32
CA THR A 129 -6.48 19.08 13.34
C THR A 129 -6.67 20.39 14.08
N ASP A 130 -5.75 21.33 13.81
CA ASP A 130 -5.88 22.75 14.06
C ASP A 130 -7.28 23.23 13.62
N LEU A 131 -8.13 23.54 14.61
CA LEU A 131 -9.36 24.31 14.41
C LEU A 131 -9.05 25.77 14.67
N SER A 132 -8.41 26.40 13.69
CA SER A 132 -8.54 27.84 13.51
C SER A 132 -9.98 28.16 13.11
N GLY A 133 -10.72 28.78 14.05
CA GLY A 133 -11.89 29.59 13.73
C GLY A 133 -13.27 28.95 13.95
N VAL A 134 -13.74 28.97 15.20
CA VAL A 134 -15.15 29.29 15.50
C VAL A 134 -15.15 30.37 16.58
N GLN A 135 -15.44 31.58 16.14
CA GLN A 135 -15.85 32.68 17.00
C GLN A 135 -17.17 32.31 17.67
N SER A 136 -17.25 32.47 18.99
CA SER A 136 -18.51 32.73 19.69
C SER A 136 -18.22 33.70 20.82
N GLY A 137 -18.88 34.85 20.75
CA GLY A 137 -18.56 36.05 21.50
C GLY A 137 -19.28 36.18 22.84
N ALA A 138 -18.67 36.98 23.71
CA ALA A 138 -19.32 37.75 24.77
C ALA A 138 -18.51 39.07 24.90
N GLU A 139 -18.97 40.12 24.24
CA GLU A 139 -19.59 41.31 24.85
C GLU A 139 -18.58 42.40 25.25
N ALA A 140 -18.41 43.39 24.37
CA ALA A 140 -18.03 44.74 24.74
C ALA A 140 -18.63 45.75 23.73
N GLY A 141 -19.81 46.27 24.09
CA GLY A 141 -20.23 47.67 23.91
C GLY A 141 -20.25 48.30 22.52
N TRP A 142 -21.46 48.61 22.03
CA TRP A 142 -21.98 49.99 21.79
C TRP A 142 -23.16 49.98 20.79
N PRO A 143 -23.95 51.07 20.69
CA PRO A 143 -25.02 51.43 21.61
C PRO A 143 -26.39 51.43 20.93
N CYS A 144 -27.41 51.65 21.75
CA CYS A 144 -28.77 52.00 21.39
C CYS A 144 -28.86 53.04 20.25
N GLY A 145 -29.70 52.77 19.23
CA GLY A 145 -30.17 53.81 18.32
C GLY A 145 -30.81 53.31 17.01
N ALA A 146 -32.10 53.62 16.85
CA ALA A 146 -32.84 53.75 15.58
C ALA A 146 -33.20 52.43 14.84
N ARG A 147 -34.36 52.25 14.20
CA ARG A 147 -35.62 53.01 14.04
C ARG A 147 -36.50 52.14 13.11
N VAL A 148 -37.82 52.28 13.27
CA VAL A 148 -38.92 51.79 12.41
C VAL A 148 -39.34 50.34 12.62
#